data_AF-A0AAD3NLJ3-F1
#
_entry.id   AF-A0AAD3NLJ3-F1
#
_cell.length_a   1.000
_cell.length_b   1.000
_cell.length_c   1.000
_cell.angle_alpha   90.00
_cell.angle_beta   90.00
_cell.angle_gamma   90.00
#
_symmetry.space_group_name_H-M   'P 1'
#
loop_
_entity.id
_entity.type
_entity.pdbx_description
1 polymer ?
#
loop_
_entity_poly.entity_id
_entity_poly.type
_entity_poly.pdbx_seq_one_letter_code
_entity_poly.pdbx_strand_id
1 'polypeptide(L)'
;VTGVSVSPGKDQLVVFHTKDSRDLVVCLQGMVPANENRIGELVGTLLSHFKSEKRKLQVNIASPIQCSMSGRKCTSIVEPKINQSQPDFTKSRSGYILAVPGN
;
A
#
# COMPACT_ATOMS: atom_id res chain seq x y z
N VAL A 1 0.04 -0.72 14.24
CA VAL A 1 0.85 -1.05 13.05
C VAL A 1 2.14 -1.72 13.48
N THR A 2 2.50 -2.83 12.83
CA THR A 2 3.73 -3.62 13.06
C THR A 2 4.73 -3.48 11.91
N GLY A 3 4.24 -3.17 10.71
CA GLY A 3 5.06 -2.92 9.54
C GLY A 3 4.27 -2.22 8.44
N VAL A 4 4.97 -1.80 7.40
CA VAL A 4 4.41 -1.23 6.18
C VAL A 4 5.03 -1.95 4.99
N SER A 5 4.21 -2.35 4.02
CA SER A 5 4.70 -2.80 2.71
C SER A 5 4.22 -1.83 1.64
N VAL A 6 5.09 -1.53 0.67
CA VAL A 6 4.78 -0.64 -0.45
C VAL A 6 5.08 -1.34 -1.76
N SER A 7 4.37 -0.96 -2.82
CA SER A 7 4.71 -1.39 -4.18
C SER A 7 5.95 -0.64 -4.68
N PRO A 8 6.71 -1.21 -5.64
CA PRO A 8 7.86 -0.54 -6.23
C PRO A 8 7.49 0.54 -7.28
N GLY A 9 6.21 0.70 -7.61
CA GLY A 9 5.74 1.55 -8.72
C GLY A 9 5.33 2.97 -8.30
N LYS A 10 4.75 3.70 -9.26
CA LYS A 10 4.15 5.04 -9.06
C LYS A 10 2.67 4.96 -8.65
N ASP A 11 2.16 3.76 -8.43
CA ASP A 11 0.76 3.46 -8.11
C ASP A 11 0.35 3.81 -6.67
N GLN A 12 1.32 4.18 -5.83
CA GLN A 12 1.09 4.66 -4.46
C GLN A 12 0.38 3.63 -3.55
N LEU A 13 0.47 2.32 -3.86
CA LEU A 13 -0.07 1.25 -3.03
C LEU A 13 0.75 1.08 -1.75
N VAL A 14 0.04 1.09 -0.61
CA VAL A 14 0.59 0.90 0.72
C VAL A 14 -0.26 -0.10 1.49
N VAL A 15 0.38 -1.03 2.19
CA VAL A 15 -0.25 -1.92 3.15
C VAL A 15 0.32 -1.67 4.54
N PHE A 16 -0.51 -1.28 5.48
CA PHE A 16 -0.17 -1.22 6.90
C PHE A 16 -0.48 -2.56 7.55
N HIS A 17 0.54 -3.24 8.04
CA HIS A 17 0.37 -4.48 8.79
C HIS A 17 -0.02 -4.19 10.23
N THR A 18 -1.03 -4.90 10.73
CA THR A 18 -1.54 -4.70 12.09
C THR A 18 -1.34 -5.96 12.93
N LYS A 19 -1.23 -5.79 14.25
CA LYS A 19 -0.92 -6.89 15.18
C LYS A 19 -2.06 -7.93 15.21
N ASP A 20 -3.27 -7.47 14.98
CA ASP A 20 -4.51 -8.25 14.96
C ASP A 20 -4.86 -8.79 13.58
N SER A 21 -3.92 -8.76 12.62
CA SER A 21 -4.09 -9.37 11.29
C SER A 21 -5.29 -8.81 10.50
N ARG A 22 -5.58 -7.53 10.74
CA ARG A 22 -6.55 -6.68 10.01
C ARG A 22 -5.78 -5.58 9.31
N ASP A 23 -4.99 -5.98 8.32
CA ASP A 23 -4.12 -5.07 7.58
C ASP A 23 -4.97 -4.04 6.83
N LEU A 24 -4.43 -2.84 6.69
CA LEU A 24 -5.08 -1.76 5.97
C LEU A 24 -4.36 -1.56 4.62
N VAL A 25 -5.09 -1.79 3.53
CA VAL A 25 -4.61 -1.59 2.16
C VAL A 25 -5.13 -0.24 1.66
N VAL A 26 -4.24 0.65 1.20
CA VAL A 26 -4.59 2.00 0.73
C VAL A 26 -3.82 2.37 -0.53
N CYS A 27 -4.35 3.32 -1.29
CA CYS A 27 -3.67 4.01 -2.38
C CYS A 27 -3.69 5.52 -2.06
N LEU A 28 -2.54 6.19 -2.15
CA LEU A 28 -2.50 7.65 -1.99
C LEU A 28 -2.96 8.32 -3.29
N GLN A 29 -3.94 9.20 -3.18
CA GLN A 29 -4.54 9.93 -4.32
C GLN A 29 -4.61 11.43 -4.04
N GLY A 30 -4.83 12.22 -5.10
CA GLY A 30 -5.03 13.67 -4.98
C GLY A 30 -3.73 14.44 -4.71
N MET A 31 -2.61 13.96 -5.24
CA MET A 31 -1.32 14.63 -5.07
C MET A 31 -1.31 15.99 -5.77
N VAL A 32 -0.71 16.97 -5.09
CA VAL A 32 -0.46 18.31 -5.63
C VAL A 32 1.03 18.61 -5.43
N PRO A 33 1.80 18.84 -6.50
CA PRO A 33 1.49 18.62 -7.91
C PRO A 33 1.00 17.21 -8.28
N ALA A 34 0.23 17.11 -9.36
CA ALA A 34 -0.20 15.83 -9.90
C ALA A 34 1.02 14.97 -10.29
N ASN A 35 0.93 13.66 -10.10
CA ASN A 35 1.98 12.66 -10.36
C ASN A 35 3.18 12.66 -9.39
N GLU A 36 3.15 13.43 -8.31
CA GLU A 36 4.16 13.26 -7.25
C GLU A 36 3.98 11.92 -6.52
N ASN A 37 5.10 11.34 -6.11
CA ASN A 37 5.13 10.13 -5.29
C ASN A 37 5.35 10.55 -3.82
N ARG A 38 4.45 10.13 -2.92
CA ARG A 38 4.50 10.48 -1.49
C ARG A 38 4.86 9.30 -0.59
N ILE A 39 5.23 8.16 -1.17
CA ILE A 39 5.63 6.97 -0.43
C ILE A 39 6.85 7.28 0.44
N GLY A 40 7.81 8.06 -0.07
CA GLY A 40 9.01 8.45 0.67
C GLY A 40 8.68 9.24 1.93
N GLU A 41 7.86 10.28 1.81
CA GLU A 41 7.42 11.13 2.92
C GLU A 41 6.57 10.34 3.92
N LEU A 42 5.67 9.47 3.44
CA LEU A 42 4.89 8.59 4.30
C LEU A 42 5.79 7.67 5.13
N VAL A 43 6.69 6.94 4.48
CA VAL A 43 7.61 6.01 5.14
C VAL A 43 8.53 6.75 6.11
N GLY A 44 9.09 7.89 5.70
CA GLY A 44 9.94 8.73 6.55
C GLY A 44 9.21 9.25 7.79
N THR A 45 7.97 9.71 7.63
CA THR A 45 7.12 10.18 8.73
C THR A 45 6.83 9.06 9.73
N LEU A 46 6.46 7.89 9.24
CA LEU A 46 6.19 6.72 10.09
C LEU A 46 7.45 6.23 10.81
N LEU A 47 8.58 6.14 10.12
CA LEU A 47 9.86 5.77 10.73
C LEU A 47 10.27 6.76 11.82
N SER A 48 10.10 8.06 11.58
CA SER A 48 10.38 9.11 12.56
C SER A 48 9.51 8.96 13.81
N HIS A 49 8.20 8.75 13.64
CA HIS A 49 7.26 8.53 14.74
C HIS A 49 7.62 7.28 15.54
N PHE A 50 7.84 6.13 14.90
CA PHE A 50 8.20 4.88 15.60
C PHE A 50 9.54 5.01 16.32
N LYS A 51 10.52 5.71 15.73
CA LYS A 51 11.79 6.02 16.38
C LYS A 51 11.58 6.84 17.66
N SER A 52 10.69 7.84 17.64
CA SER A 52 10.36 8.66 18.83
C SER A 52 9.74 7.82 19.95
N GLU A 53 8.99 6.77 19.60
CA GLU A 53 8.42 5.80 20.55
C GLU A 53 9.40 4.68 20.96
N LYS A 54 10.67 4.73 20.51
CA LYS A 54 11.67 3.66 20.69
C LYS A 54 11.20 2.30 20.18
N ARG A 55 10.38 2.30 19.13
CA ARG A 55 9.87 1.11 18.45
C ARG A 55 10.48 0.98 17.07
N LYS A 56 10.59 -0.26 16.59
CA LYS A 56 10.99 -0.54 15.21
C LYS A 56 9.74 -0.70 14.35
N LEU A 57 9.80 -0.18 13.13
CA LEU A 57 8.81 -0.41 12.08
C LEU A 57 9.47 -1.21 10.97
N GLN A 58 8.89 -2.35 10.60
CA GLN A 58 9.35 -3.09 9.42
C GLN A 58 8.84 -2.39 8.16
N VAL A 59 9.71 -2.19 7.17
CA VAL A 59 9.34 -1.66 5.85
C VAL A 59 9.74 -2.67 4.79
N ASN A 60 8.80 -3.08 3.94
CA ASN A 60 9.06 -3.99 2.83
C ASN A 60 8.65 -3.35 1.50
N ILE A 61 9.38 -3.67 0.44
CA ILE A 61 8.99 -3.33 -0.93
C ILE A 61 8.65 -4.64 -1.62
N ALA A 62 7.42 -4.79 -2.12
CA ALA A 62 6.96 -6.05 -2.71
C ALA A 62 5.90 -5.84 -3.79
N SER A 63 5.86 -6.76 -4.75
CA SER A 63 4.75 -6.93 -5.70
C SER A 63 4.76 -8.40 -6.15
N PRO A 64 3.74 -9.22 -5.80
CA PRO A 64 2.54 -8.90 -5.02
C PRO A 64 2.85 -8.60 -3.54
N ILE A 65 2.03 -7.76 -2.89
CA ILE A 65 2.12 -7.51 -1.44
C ILE A 65 1.26 -8.54 -0.68
N GLN A 66 1.88 -9.29 0.22
CA GLN A 66 1.17 -10.19 1.14
C GLN A 66 0.51 -9.39 2.26
N CYS A 67 -0.75 -9.66 2.55
CA CYS A 67 -1.52 -8.98 3.60
C CYS A 67 -2.54 -9.92 4.26
N SER A 68 -3.16 -9.45 5.33
CA SER A 68 -4.16 -10.22 6.09
C SER A 68 -5.43 -9.41 6.31
N MET A 69 -6.58 -9.98 5.96
CA MET A 69 -7.90 -9.37 6.20
C MET A 69 -8.69 -10.22 7.18
N SER A 70 -8.77 -9.75 8.44
CA SER A 70 -9.44 -10.46 9.53
C SER A 70 -8.89 -11.89 9.70
N GLY A 71 -7.56 -12.02 9.73
CA GLY A 71 -6.85 -13.28 9.88
C GLY A 71 -6.67 -14.10 8.59
N ARG A 72 -7.43 -13.82 7.52
CA ARG A 72 -7.28 -14.51 6.23
C ARG A 72 -6.16 -13.87 5.41
N LYS A 73 -5.15 -14.68 5.05
CA LYS A 73 -4.06 -14.24 4.16
C LYS A 73 -4.58 -14.02 2.73
N CYS A 74 -4.11 -12.95 2.11
CA CYS A 74 -4.44 -12.56 0.75
C CYS A 74 -3.33 -11.68 0.14
N THR A 75 -3.39 -11.46 -1.17
CA THR A 75 -2.44 -10.62 -1.90
C THR A 75 -3.08 -9.35 -2.41
N SER A 76 -2.37 -8.23 -2.31
CA SER A 76 -2.70 -6.99 -3.03
C SER A 76 -1.74 -6.83 -4.21
N ILE A 77 -2.29 -6.64 -5.41
CA ILE A 77 -1.53 -6.46 -6.65
C ILE A 77 -1.95 -5.19 -7.36
N VAL A 78 -1.10 -4.71 -8.26
CA VAL A 78 -1.36 -3.53 -9.09
C VAL A 78 -1.53 -3.99 -10.52
N GLU A 79 -2.61 -3.58 -11.18
CA GLU A 79 -2.89 -3.91 -12.58
C GLU A 79 -3.22 -2.65 -13.38
N PRO A 80 -2.49 -2.34 -14.46
CA PRO A 80 -2.87 -1.30 -15.40
C PRO A 80 -4.15 -1.66 -16.16
N LYS A 81 -5.05 -0.69 -16.36
CA LYS A 81 -6.28 -0.86 -17.16
C LYS A 81 -6.51 0.32 -18.08
N ILE A 82 -6.78 0.04 -19.36
CA ILE A 82 -6.96 1.04 -20.44
C ILE A 82 -8.13 1.99 -20.14
N ASN A 83 -9.23 1.49 -19.55
CA ASN A 83 -10.43 2.28 -19.26
C ASN A 83 -10.53 2.73 -17.79
N GLN A 84 -9.39 2.88 -17.10
CA GLN A 84 -9.34 3.30 -15.70
C GLN A 84 -8.87 4.75 -15.60
N SER A 85 -9.72 5.66 -15.13
CA SER A 85 -9.40 7.09 -15.01
C SER A 85 -8.65 7.42 -13.72
N GLN A 86 -8.91 6.69 -12.64
CA GLN A 86 -8.33 6.88 -11.32
C GLN A 86 -8.10 5.53 -10.64
N PRO A 87 -7.14 5.40 -9.72
CA PRO A 87 -6.94 4.15 -9.01
C PRO A 87 -8.22 3.67 -8.30
N ASP A 88 -8.53 2.38 -8.43
CA ASP A 88 -9.71 1.76 -7.81
C ASP A 88 -9.40 0.33 -7.34
N PHE A 89 -10.00 -0.08 -6.23
CA PHE A 89 -9.78 -1.40 -5.66
C PHE A 89 -10.89 -2.37 -6.07
N THR A 90 -10.51 -3.49 -6.67
CA THR A 90 -11.42 -4.61 -6.92
C THR A 90 -10.98 -5.85 -6.16
N LYS A 91 -11.95 -6.70 -5.82
CA LYS A 91 -11.69 -7.98 -5.15
C LYS A 91 -11.40 -9.06 -6.18
N SER A 92 -10.42 -9.91 -5.89
CA SER A 92 -10.08 -11.12 -6.66
C SER A 92 -10.21 -12.37 -5.79
N ARG A 93 -9.96 -13.56 -6.38
CA ARG A 93 -9.93 -14.81 -5.61
C ARG A 93 -8.77 -14.87 -4.61
N SER A 94 -7.62 -14.28 -4.97
CA SER A 94 -6.40 -14.28 -4.16
C SER A 94 -6.28 -13.08 -3.22
N GLY A 95 -7.07 -12.02 -3.44
CA GLY A 95 -7.09 -10.84 -2.58
C GLY A 95 -7.68 -9.63 -3.26
N TYR A 96 -6.86 -8.61 -3.48
CA TYR A 96 -7.27 -7.30 -4.00
C TYR A 96 -6.39 -6.88 -5.17
N ILE A 97 -7.00 -6.15 -6.10
CA ILE A 97 -6.35 -5.55 -7.25
C ILE A 97 -6.55 -4.06 -7.13
N LEU A 98 -5.46 -3.30 -7.09
CA LEU A 98 -5.48 -1.87 -7.37
C LEU A 98 -5.40 -1.70 -8.89
N ALA A 99 -6.53 -1.44 -9.53
CA ALA A 99 -6.56 -1.05 -10.92
C ALA A 99 -6.05 0.38 -11.04
N VAL A 100 -5.04 0.63 -11.87
CA VAL A 100 -4.48 1.97 -12.12
C VAL A 100 -4.64 2.35 -13.59
N PRO A 101 -4.65 3.65 -13.94
CA PRO A 101 -4.61 4.08 -15.32
C PRO A 101 -3.47 3.40 -16.08
N GLY A 102 -3.81 2.68 -17.15
CA GLY A 102 -2.84 2.12 -18.09
C GLY A 102 -2.44 3.17 -19.13
N ASN A 103 -1.18 3.12 -19.57
CA ASN A 103 -0.74 3.82 -20.78
C ASN A 103 -1.17 3.07 -22.03
#